data_AF-A0AAW8BJG6-F1
#
_entry.id   AF-A0AAW8BJG6-F1
#
_cell.length_a   1.000
_cell.length_b   1.000
_cell.length_c   1.000
_cell.angle_alpha   90.00
_cell.angle_beta   90.00
_cell.angle_gamma   90.00
#
_symmetry.space_group_name_H-M   'P 1'
#
loop_
_entity.id
_entity.type
_entity.pdbx_description
1 polymer ?
#
loop_
_entity_poly.entity_id
_entity_poly.type
_entity_poly.pdbx_seq_one_letter_code
_entity_poly.pdbx_strand_id
1 'polypeptide(L)'
;MSWPAQQGHPAWSAEGVVITTQYMPLSFMLALFKPKLLIDGYQGPPMSWGRNVVPVRPGQHRVHVHVPYWLPPQIGPADTLVDIYPGRWVELEYKAPVWGFSPGSLGTPPQSYNGVGITVAMLVILLALAFVFPLLLLLIAI
;
A
#
# COMPACT_ATOMS: atom_id res chain seq x y z
N MET A 1 -51.41 0.44 -17.78
CA MET A 1 -50.30 -0.53 -17.63
C MET A 1 -49.09 0.27 -17.15
N SER A 2 -48.95 0.41 -15.83
CA SER A 2 -47.92 1.24 -15.19
C SER A 2 -46.65 0.41 -14.99
N TRP A 3 -45.53 0.87 -15.55
CA TRP A 3 -44.20 0.31 -15.25
C TRP A 3 -43.88 0.50 -13.76
N PRO A 4 -43.44 -0.53 -13.02
CA PRO A 4 -42.85 -0.33 -11.70
C PRO A 4 -41.58 0.53 -11.83
N ALA A 5 -41.50 1.57 -11.01
CA ALA A 5 -40.30 2.37 -10.82
C ALA A 5 -39.11 1.44 -10.49
N GLN A 6 -38.07 1.51 -11.32
CA GLN A 6 -36.79 0.87 -11.03
C GLN A 6 -36.28 1.39 -9.69
N GLN A 7 -36.16 0.45 -8.75
CA GLN A 7 -35.65 0.65 -7.40
C GLN A 7 -34.28 1.32 -7.46
N GLY A 8 -34.10 2.31 -6.57
CA GLY A 8 -32.98 3.24 -6.57
C GLY A 8 -31.63 2.54 -6.65
N HIS A 9 -30.88 2.87 -7.69
CA HIS A 9 -29.44 2.71 -7.67
C HIS A 9 -28.92 3.64 -6.57
N PRO A 10 -28.10 3.18 -5.61
CA PRO A 10 -27.44 4.11 -4.71
C PRO A 10 -26.67 5.10 -5.59
N ALA A 11 -26.94 6.40 -5.41
CA ALA A 11 -26.16 7.44 -6.05
C ALA A 11 -24.71 7.21 -5.61
N TRP A 12 -23.91 6.58 -6.46
CA TRP A 12 -22.47 6.57 -6.32
C TRP A 12 -22.10 8.03 -6.12
N SER A 13 -21.53 8.37 -4.96
CA SER A 13 -21.06 9.74 -4.75
C SER A 13 -20.13 10.06 -5.91
N ALA A 14 -20.38 11.15 -6.63
CA ALA A 14 -19.58 11.55 -7.79
C ALA A 14 -18.21 12.12 -7.36
N GLU A 15 -17.70 11.67 -6.22
CA GLU A 15 -16.65 12.27 -5.42
C GLU A 15 -16.05 11.24 -4.47
N GLY A 16 -14.80 11.46 -4.09
CA GLY A 16 -14.07 10.63 -3.16
C GLY A 16 -12.59 10.55 -3.49
N VAL A 17 -11.96 9.44 -3.11
CA VAL A 17 -10.55 9.17 -3.41
C VAL A 17 -10.41 8.02 -4.39
N VAL A 18 -9.41 8.11 -5.24
CA VAL A 18 -8.96 6.98 -6.04
C VAL A 18 -7.55 6.62 -5.63
N ILE A 19 -7.40 5.43 -5.06
CA ILE A 19 -6.14 4.97 -4.48
C ILE A 19 -5.56 3.88 -5.38
N THR A 20 -4.43 4.20 -6.01
CA THR A 20 -3.65 3.23 -6.78
C THR A 20 -2.66 2.58 -5.84
N THR A 21 -2.88 1.32 -5.49
CA THR A 21 -2.00 0.54 -4.59
C THR A 21 -1.00 -0.28 -5.40
N GLN A 22 0.28 -0.24 -5.02
CA GLN A 22 1.34 -0.94 -5.72
C GLN A 22 2.33 -1.59 -4.74
N TYR A 23 3.00 -2.63 -5.22
CA TYR A 23 4.15 -3.25 -4.58
C TYR A 23 5.24 -3.49 -5.63
N MET A 24 6.49 -3.56 -5.17
CA MET A 24 7.63 -3.87 -6.02
C MET A 24 7.52 -5.31 -6.55
N PRO A 25 7.74 -5.61 -7.84
CA PRO A 25 7.61 -6.98 -8.38
C PRO A 25 8.41 -8.04 -7.63
N LEU A 26 9.58 -7.69 -7.08
CA LEU A 26 10.40 -8.61 -6.27
C LEU A 26 9.71 -9.02 -4.95
N SER A 27 8.77 -8.21 -4.47
CA SER A 27 7.93 -8.46 -3.29
C SER A 27 6.64 -9.21 -3.65
N PHE A 28 6.66 -10.08 -4.67
CA PHE A 28 5.49 -10.76 -5.24
C PHE A 28 4.61 -11.50 -4.22
N MET A 29 5.16 -11.95 -3.09
CA MET A 29 4.38 -12.57 -2.01
C MET A 29 3.30 -11.64 -1.44
N LEU A 30 3.46 -10.32 -1.55
CA LEU A 30 2.43 -9.35 -1.15
C LEU A 30 1.15 -9.48 -1.98
N ALA A 31 1.19 -10.09 -3.16
CA ALA A 31 -0.01 -10.37 -3.97
C ALA A 31 -1.03 -11.25 -3.23
N LEU A 32 -0.58 -12.04 -2.24
CA LEU A 32 -1.43 -12.91 -1.43
C LEU A 32 -2.22 -12.13 -0.34
N PHE A 33 -1.83 -10.88 -0.08
CA PHE A 33 -2.41 -10.05 0.97
C PHE A 33 -3.07 -8.82 0.35
N LYS A 34 -4.30 -8.52 0.75
CA LYS A 34 -5.02 -7.35 0.27
C LYS A 34 -4.74 -6.14 1.16
N PRO A 35 -4.38 -4.97 0.60
CA PRO A 35 -4.27 -3.73 1.38
C PRO A 35 -5.57 -3.42 2.13
N LYS A 36 -5.44 -2.83 3.32
CA LYS A 36 -6.54 -2.30 4.11
C LYS A 36 -6.53 -0.78 4.06
N LEU A 37 -7.72 -0.22 3.93
CA LEU A 37 -7.98 1.22 3.95
C LEU A 37 -8.65 1.58 5.27
N LEU A 38 -8.21 2.67 5.86
CA LEU A 38 -8.91 3.37 6.92
C LEU A 38 -9.10 4.83 6.52
N ILE A 39 -10.30 5.36 6.70
CA ILE A 39 -10.62 6.77 6.50
C ILE A 39 -11.13 7.30 7.83
N ASP A 40 -10.44 8.31 8.37
CA ASP A 40 -10.72 8.89 9.69
C ASP A 40 -10.73 7.85 10.82
N GLY A 41 -9.91 6.80 10.68
CA GLY A 41 -9.83 5.69 11.63
C GLY A 41 -10.90 4.61 11.45
N TYR A 42 -11.87 4.79 10.55
CA TYR A 42 -12.89 3.79 10.22
C TYR A 42 -12.45 2.92 9.06
N GLN A 43 -12.72 1.61 9.15
CA GLN A 43 -12.36 0.67 8.09
C GLN A 43 -13.15 0.98 6.81
N GLY A 44 -12.43 1.26 5.73
CA GLY A 44 -13.00 1.48 4.40
C GLY A 44 -13.37 0.18 3.70
N PRO A 45 -13.89 0.26 2.46
CA PRO A 45 -14.17 -0.91 1.65
C PRO A 45 -12.90 -1.75 1.40
N PRO A 46 -13.04 -3.07 1.14
CA PRO A 46 -11.90 -3.91 0.78
C PRO A 46 -11.17 -3.38 -0.46
N MET A 47 -9.83 -3.30 -0.40
CA MET A 47 -9.01 -2.90 -1.55
C MET A 47 -8.37 -4.11 -2.25
N SER A 48 -8.04 -3.93 -3.53
CA SER A 48 -7.16 -4.78 -4.32
C SER A 48 -5.84 -4.06 -4.61
N TRP A 49 -4.86 -4.80 -5.13
CA TRP A 49 -3.69 -4.21 -5.77
C TRP A 49 -4.11 -3.57 -7.10
N GLY A 50 -3.69 -2.33 -7.34
CA GLY A 50 -4.10 -1.51 -8.48
C GLY A 50 -5.05 -0.39 -8.10
N ARG A 51 -5.93 0.02 -9.03
CA ARG A 51 -6.80 1.18 -8.87
C ARG A 51 -8.04 0.85 -8.05
N ASN A 52 -8.26 1.58 -6.95
CA ASN A 52 -9.42 1.44 -6.06
C ASN A 52 -10.19 2.76 -5.99
N VAL A 53 -11.46 2.76 -6.40
CA VAL A 53 -12.32 3.95 -6.34
C VAL A 53 -13.15 3.89 -5.06
N VAL A 54 -12.98 4.87 -4.19
CA VAL A 54 -13.62 4.90 -2.87
C VAL A 54 -14.44 6.18 -2.72
N PRO A 55 -15.78 6.07 -2.82
CA PRO A 55 -16.74 7.08 -2.40
C PRO A 55 -16.45 7.65 -1.02
N VAL A 56 -16.19 8.96 -0.91
CA VAL A 56 -16.01 9.67 0.36
C VAL A 56 -16.68 11.03 0.24
N ARG A 57 -17.28 11.50 1.33
CA ARG A 57 -17.94 12.81 1.40
C ARG A 57 -16.93 13.95 1.19
N PRO A 58 -17.38 15.17 0.88
CA PRO A 58 -16.50 16.32 0.78
C PRO A 58 -16.02 16.73 2.17
N GLY A 59 -14.77 17.16 2.25
CA GLY A 59 -14.12 17.54 3.50
C GLY A 59 -12.67 17.07 3.56
N GLN A 60 -12.02 17.41 4.67
CA GLN A 60 -10.70 16.91 4.99
C GLN A 60 -10.82 15.52 5.63
N HIS A 61 -10.08 14.56 5.08
CA HIS A 61 -10.07 13.18 5.55
C HIS A 61 -8.64 12.70 5.80
N ARG A 62 -8.44 11.93 6.87
CA ARG A 62 -7.21 11.19 7.10
C ARG A 62 -7.32 9.82 6.47
N VAL A 63 -6.55 9.61 5.41
CA VAL A 63 -6.47 8.33 4.72
C VAL A 63 -5.27 7.57 5.25
N HIS A 64 -5.50 6.33 5.67
CA HIS A 64 -4.46 5.42 6.12
C HIS A 64 -4.54 4.11 5.33
N VAL A 65 -3.38 3.62 4.89
CA VAL A 65 -3.26 2.35 4.17
C VAL A 65 -2.14 1.51 4.78
N HIS A 66 -2.41 0.21 4.94
CA HIS A 66 -1.40 -0.79 5.30
C HIS A 66 -1.73 -2.15 4.69
N VAL A 67 -0.77 -3.05 4.63
CA VAL A 67 -0.99 -4.45 4.27
C VAL A 67 -1.01 -5.30 5.55
N PRO A 68 -2.09 -6.04 5.84
CA PRO A 68 -2.15 -6.90 7.02
C PRO A 68 -1.19 -8.08 6.86
N TYR A 69 -0.44 -8.38 7.92
CA TYR A 69 0.51 -9.49 7.93
C TYR A 69 0.68 -10.05 9.36
N TRP A 70 1.39 -11.17 9.55
CA TRP A 70 1.56 -11.76 10.90
C TRP A 70 2.69 -11.08 11.68
N LEU A 71 3.81 -10.74 11.03
CA LEU A 71 4.98 -10.12 11.64
C LEU A 71 5.80 -9.39 10.56
N PRO A 72 5.79 -8.04 10.54
CA PRO A 72 5.03 -7.16 11.44
C PRO A 72 3.50 -7.28 11.21
N PRO A 73 2.65 -6.94 12.19
CA PRO A 73 1.19 -6.99 12.03
C PRO A 73 0.64 -6.13 10.88
N GLN A 74 1.37 -5.05 10.56
CA GLN A 74 1.06 -4.14 9.47
C GLN A 74 2.35 -3.87 8.70
N ILE A 75 2.37 -4.29 7.44
CA ILE A 75 3.41 -3.93 6.50
C ILE A 75 3.05 -2.59 5.87
N GLY A 76 4.01 -1.68 5.84
CA GLY A 76 3.89 -0.42 5.12
C GLY A 76 2.79 0.52 5.61
N PRO A 77 2.53 0.69 6.91
CA PRO A 77 1.56 1.70 7.36
C PRO A 77 1.96 3.08 6.82
N ALA A 78 0.98 3.78 6.25
CA ALA A 78 1.15 5.11 5.68
C ALA A 78 -0.12 5.93 5.86
N ASP A 79 0.04 7.21 6.18
CA ASP A 79 -1.04 8.16 6.43
C ASP A 79 -0.87 9.39 5.54
N THR A 80 -1.97 9.92 5.01
CA THR A 80 -2.01 11.25 4.38
C THR A 80 -3.30 11.96 4.74
N LEU A 81 -3.25 13.29 4.79
CA LEU A 81 -4.46 14.11 4.76
C LEU A 81 -4.83 14.38 3.31
N VAL A 82 -6.13 14.39 3.02
CA VAL A 82 -6.67 14.71 1.71
C VAL A 82 -7.90 15.59 1.85
N ASP A 83 -7.97 16.64 1.04
CA ASP A 83 -9.14 17.52 0.96
C ASP A 83 -9.97 17.14 -0.28
N ILE A 84 -11.19 16.67 -0.04
CA ILE A 84 -12.12 16.22 -1.08
C ILE A 84 -13.13 17.33 -1.32
N TYR A 85 -13.18 17.84 -2.56
CA TYR A 85 -14.14 18.85 -2.96
C TYR A 85 -15.41 18.19 -3.55
N PRO A 86 -16.58 18.85 -3.46
CA PRO A 86 -17.82 18.32 -4.04
C PRO A 86 -17.68 17.98 -5.52
N GLY A 87 -18.14 16.80 -5.92
CA GLY A 87 -18.11 16.30 -7.30
C GLY A 87 -16.70 16.03 -7.85
N ARG A 88 -15.68 15.89 -6.98
CA ARG A 88 -14.28 15.69 -7.39
C ARG A 88 -13.71 14.38 -6.84
N TRP A 89 -12.91 13.74 -7.66
CA TRP A 89 -12.08 12.61 -7.28
C TRP A 89 -10.66 13.06 -7.03
N VAL A 90 -10.08 12.65 -5.89
CA VAL A 90 -8.67 12.92 -5.58
C VAL A 90 -7.84 11.65 -5.82
N GLU A 91 -6.86 11.75 -6.69
CA GLU A 91 -5.93 10.65 -6.98
C GLU A 91 -4.85 10.56 -5.90
N LEU A 92 -4.70 9.36 -5.36
CA LEU A 92 -3.66 8.97 -4.41
C LEU A 92 -2.94 7.74 -4.94
N GLU A 93 -1.65 7.64 -4.63
CA GLU A 93 -0.85 6.45 -4.85
C GLU A 93 -0.34 5.94 -3.51
N TYR A 94 -0.46 4.63 -3.30
CA TYR A 94 0.13 3.92 -2.18
C TYR A 94 1.18 2.96 -2.70
N LYS A 95 2.40 3.00 -2.17
CA LYS A 95 3.41 1.97 -2.42
C LYS A 95 3.80 1.27 -1.13
N ALA A 96 3.60 -0.04 -1.11
CA ALA A 96 4.15 -0.90 -0.08
C ALA A 96 5.68 -0.81 -0.08
N PRO A 97 6.32 -0.83 1.10
CA PRO A 97 7.76 -0.74 1.19
C PRO A 97 8.43 -2.00 0.63
N VAL A 98 9.66 -1.86 0.14
CA VAL A 98 10.48 -3.01 -0.25
C VAL A 98 10.97 -3.78 0.98
N TRP A 99 11.15 -3.08 2.10
CA TRP A 99 11.48 -3.66 3.39
C TRP A 99 10.23 -3.72 4.28
N GLY A 100 9.82 -4.93 4.69
CA GLY A 100 8.52 -5.13 5.37
C GLY A 100 8.32 -4.35 6.67
N PHE A 101 9.41 -3.95 7.34
CA PHE A 101 9.39 -3.14 8.58
C PHE A 101 9.46 -1.64 8.34
N SER A 102 9.56 -1.19 7.09
CA SER A 102 9.55 0.23 6.75
C SER A 102 8.10 0.75 6.62
N PRO A 103 7.88 2.07 6.75
CA PRO A 103 6.60 2.67 6.40
C PRO A 103 6.34 2.60 4.90
N GLY A 104 5.06 2.55 4.51
CA GLY A 104 4.66 2.70 3.12
C GLY A 104 4.83 4.15 2.66
N SER A 105 4.59 4.41 1.39
CA SER A 105 4.38 5.76 0.87
C SER A 105 2.93 5.93 0.49
N LEU A 106 2.33 7.07 0.81
CA LEU A 106 0.94 7.40 0.50
C LEU A 106 0.85 8.90 0.26
N GLY A 107 0.30 9.29 -0.88
CA GLY A 107 0.13 10.70 -1.21
C GLY A 107 -0.26 10.90 -2.67
N THR A 108 -0.15 12.14 -3.15
CA THR A 108 -0.39 12.45 -4.56
C THR A 108 0.62 11.72 -5.45
N PRO A 109 0.19 11.07 -6.54
CA PRO A 109 1.12 10.42 -7.47
C PRO A 109 2.11 11.43 -8.07
N PRO A 110 3.36 11.03 -8.37
CA PRO A 110 3.95 9.72 -8.11
C PRO A 110 4.56 9.62 -6.69
N GLN A 111 4.49 8.42 -6.10
CA GLN A 111 5.12 8.05 -4.84
C GLN A 111 6.36 7.17 -5.07
N SER A 112 7.31 7.19 -4.12
CA SER A 112 8.54 6.40 -4.16
C SER A 112 8.46 5.15 -3.28
N TYR A 113 9.17 4.09 -3.65
CA TYR A 113 9.29 2.92 -2.78
C TYR A 113 10.22 3.20 -1.60
N ASN A 114 9.71 2.99 -0.38
CA ASN A 114 10.50 3.09 0.85
C ASN A 114 11.26 1.78 1.14
N GLY A 115 12.27 1.87 2.00
CA GLY A 115 13.03 0.71 2.48
C GLY A 115 14.08 0.16 1.51
N VAL A 116 14.23 0.75 0.31
CA VAL A 116 15.19 0.29 -0.71
C VAL A 116 16.62 0.22 -0.19
N GLY A 117 17.09 1.26 0.51
CA GLY A 117 18.46 1.29 1.06
C GLY A 117 18.74 0.18 2.07
N ILE A 118 17.77 -0.10 2.97
CA ILE A 118 17.87 -1.19 3.95
C ILE A 118 17.89 -2.54 3.23
N THR A 119 17.01 -2.74 2.26
CA THR A 119 16.98 -3.96 1.46
C THR A 119 18.31 -4.18 0.74
N VAL A 120 18.86 -3.16 0.08
CA VAL A 120 20.17 -3.26 -0.61
C VAL A 120 21.28 -3.60 0.38
N ALA A 121 21.36 -2.92 1.52
CA ALA A 121 22.36 -3.20 2.54
C ALA A 121 22.27 -4.65 3.05
N MET A 122 21.07 -5.15 3.33
CA MET A 122 20.85 -6.53 3.77
C MET A 122 21.26 -7.55 2.71
N LEU A 123 20.94 -7.29 1.42
CA LEU A 123 21.37 -8.17 0.32
C LEU A 123 22.89 -8.21 0.19
N VAL A 124 23.57 -7.07 0.31
CA VAL A 124 25.04 -7.01 0.28
C VAL A 124 25.65 -7.78 1.44
N ILE A 125 25.10 -7.65 2.66
CA ILE A 125 25.58 -8.39 3.85
C ILE A 125 25.38 -9.90 3.67
N LEU A 126 24.21 -10.34 3.20
CA LEU A 126 23.93 -11.75 2.96
C LEU A 126 24.87 -12.34 1.90
N LEU A 127 25.14 -11.59 0.84
CA LEU A 127 26.06 -11.99 -0.21
C LEU A 127 27.49 -12.08 0.34
N ALA A 128 27.94 -11.08 1.11
CA ALA A 128 29.25 -11.13 1.77
C ALA A 128 29.36 -12.34 2.71
N LEU A 129 28.34 -12.62 3.53
CA LEU A 129 28.33 -13.79 4.41
C LEU A 129 28.39 -15.10 3.60
N ALA A 130 27.61 -15.21 2.52
CA ALA A 130 27.57 -16.41 1.69
C ALA A 130 28.91 -16.72 1.00
N PHE A 131 29.75 -15.71 0.71
CA PHE A 131 31.02 -15.91 0.00
C PHE A 131 32.25 -15.80 0.90
N VAL A 132 32.30 -14.83 1.82
CA VAL A 132 33.45 -14.59 2.69
C VAL A 132 33.56 -15.64 3.78
N PHE A 133 32.44 -16.06 4.37
CA PHE A 133 32.43 -17.07 5.42
C PHE A 133 33.01 -18.43 4.97
N PRO A 134 32.56 -19.06 3.87
CA PRO A 134 33.14 -20.32 3.42
C PRO A 134 34.59 -20.16 2.94
N LEU A 135 34.95 -19.02 2.36
CA LEU A 135 36.35 -18.75 1.98
C LEU A 135 37.26 -18.70 3.21
N LEU A 136 36.83 -18.05 4.30
CA LEU A 136 37.59 -18.03 5.55
C LEU A 136 37.71 -19.42 6.17
N LEU A 137 36.64 -20.22 6.16
CA LEU A 137 36.69 -21.61 6.63
C LEU A 137 37.68 -22.44 5.81
N LEU A 138 37.70 -22.27 4.49
CA LEU A 138 38.66 -22.95 3.60
C LEU A 138 40.10 -22.52 3.90
N LEU A 139 40.35 -21.22 4.13
CA LEU A 139 41.68 -20.70 4.44
C LEU A 139 42.21 -21.20 5.80
N ILE A 140 41.33 -21.40 6.80
CA ILE A 140 41.71 -21.99 8.09
C ILE A 140 41.97 -23.50 7.97
N ALA A 141 41.37 -24.16 6.98
CA ALA A 141 41.47 -25.60 6.79
C ALA A 141 42.69 -26.06 5.96
N ILE A 142 43.48 -25.13 5.41
CA ILE A 142 44.69 -25.39 4.60
C ILE A 142 45.92 -25.04 5.44
#